data_AF-A0A2S4HJB8-F1
#
_entry.id   AF-A0A2S4HJB8-F1
#
_cell.length_a   1.000
_cell.length_b   1.000
_cell.length_c   1.000
_cell.angle_alpha   90.00
_cell.angle_beta   90.00
_cell.angle_gamma   90.00
#
_symmetry.space_group_name_H-M   'P 1'
#
loop_
_entity.id
_entity.type
_entity.pdbx_description
1 polymer ?
#
loop_
_entity_poly.entity_id
_entity_poly.type
_entity_poly.pdbx_seq_one_letter_code
_entity_poly.pdbx_strand_id
1 'polypeptide(L)'
;MKKLVILTVCALLISCSSKPIPFTDYLVKNLLRDNLEALASPPIFKVEDITVRTIESGETTGMATADVRLRFPEDFDTVVSLRRLEPFNIAYLQYKSSFGKFSAGESQVHHAEYQFERRDGKWFIVGSRAISAPEIFPAAGSQTTQE
;
A
#
# COMPACT_ATOMS: atom_id res chain seq x y z
N MET A 1 31.13 -15.90 -44.44
CA MET A 1 31.23 -16.39 -43.04
C MET A 1 31.18 -15.27 -41.98
N LYS A 2 30.39 -14.20 -42.17
CA LYS A 2 30.25 -13.09 -41.19
C LYS A 2 28.86 -13.00 -40.51
N LYS A 3 27.85 -13.67 -41.09
CA LYS A 3 26.46 -13.64 -40.59
C LYS A 3 26.17 -14.64 -39.46
N LEU A 4 27.01 -15.67 -39.32
CA LEU A 4 26.83 -16.71 -38.29
C LEU A 4 27.28 -16.25 -36.89
N VAL A 5 28.21 -15.30 -36.81
CA VAL A 5 28.76 -14.82 -35.53
C VAL A 5 27.81 -13.85 -34.83
N ILE A 6 26.99 -13.10 -35.59
CA ILE A 6 26.05 -12.10 -35.03
C ILE A 6 24.86 -12.78 -34.34
N LEU A 7 24.42 -13.95 -34.82
CA LEU A 7 23.31 -14.68 -34.21
C LEU A 7 23.67 -15.30 -32.85
N THR A 8 24.93 -15.67 -32.63
CA THR A 8 25.37 -16.28 -31.37
C THR A 8 25.55 -15.25 -30.25
N VAL A 9 25.87 -14.00 -30.58
CA VAL A 9 26.03 -12.92 -29.58
C VAL A 9 24.66 -12.42 -29.07
N CYS A 10 23.61 -12.43 -29.90
CA CYS A 10 22.25 -12.10 -29.44
C CYS A 10 21.63 -13.17 -28.53
N ALA A 11 22.04 -14.44 -28.65
CA ALA A 11 21.54 -15.53 -27.80
C ALA A 11 22.10 -15.48 -26.36
N LEU A 12 23.25 -14.83 -26.14
CA LEU A 12 23.89 -14.73 -24.83
C LEU A 12 23.38 -13.58 -23.96
N LEU A 13 22.63 -12.63 -24.52
CA LEU A 13 22.07 -11.48 -23.78
C LEU A 13 20.72 -11.80 -23.11
N ILE A 14 20.12 -12.97 -23.39
CA ILE A 14 18.83 -13.37 -22.80
C ILE A 14 19.02 -13.98 -21.39
N SER A 15 20.27 -14.29 -20.98
CA SER A 15 20.55 -14.91 -19.67
C SER A 15 20.76 -13.90 -18.52
N CYS A 16 20.57 -12.61 -18.76
CA CYS A 16 20.70 -11.60 -17.70
C CYS A 16 19.35 -11.39 -17.00
N SER A 17 19.24 -11.99 -15.80
CA SER A 17 18.27 -11.72 -14.72
C SER A 17 17.20 -12.79 -14.46
N SER A 18 17.60 -14.06 -14.40
CA SER A 18 16.77 -15.12 -13.82
C SER A 18 16.86 -15.22 -12.28
N LYS A 19 17.48 -14.24 -11.61
CA LYS A 19 17.51 -14.23 -10.14
C LYS A 19 16.19 -13.68 -9.59
N PRO A 20 15.51 -14.43 -8.72
CA PRO A 20 14.41 -13.96 -7.90
C PRO A 20 14.62 -12.55 -7.33
N ILE A 21 13.69 -11.61 -7.54
CA ILE A 21 13.61 -10.35 -6.79
C ILE A 21 13.57 -10.68 -5.28
N PRO A 22 14.50 -10.16 -4.47
CA PRO A 22 14.54 -10.43 -3.04
C PRO A 22 13.38 -9.75 -2.29
N PHE A 23 12.88 -10.39 -1.24
CA PHE A 23 11.88 -9.80 -0.36
C PHE A 23 12.58 -8.88 0.65
N THR A 24 12.37 -7.57 0.53
CA THR A 24 13.09 -6.55 1.31
C THR A 24 12.15 -5.45 1.76
N ASP A 25 12.55 -4.67 2.78
CA ASP A 25 11.79 -3.51 3.24
C ASP A 25 11.48 -2.54 2.11
N TYR A 26 12.44 -2.31 1.20
CA TYR A 26 12.25 -1.43 0.04
C TYR A 26 11.15 -1.95 -0.89
N LEU A 27 11.16 -3.25 -1.19
CA LEU A 27 10.13 -3.88 -2.00
C LEU A 27 8.75 -3.76 -1.32
N VAL A 28 8.67 -4.09 -0.03
CA VAL A 28 7.42 -3.99 0.75
C VAL A 28 6.89 -2.56 0.72
N LYS A 29 7.73 -1.56 1.02
CA LYS A 29 7.34 -0.14 1.01
C LYS A 29 6.79 0.30 -0.34
N ASN A 30 7.41 -0.12 -1.44
CA ASN A 30 6.96 0.28 -2.77
C ASN A 30 5.67 -0.43 -3.17
N LEU A 31 5.56 -1.73 -2.95
CA LEU A 31 4.31 -2.45 -3.24
C LEU A 31 3.13 -1.90 -2.44
N LEU A 32 3.35 -1.57 -1.17
CA LEU A 32 2.33 -0.95 -0.33
C LEU A 32 1.96 0.44 -0.82
N ARG A 33 2.94 1.28 -1.16
CA ARG A 33 2.70 2.61 -1.71
C ARG A 33 1.91 2.56 -3.01
N ASP A 34 2.35 1.75 -3.96
CA ASP A 34 1.69 1.58 -5.26
C ASP A 34 0.24 1.11 -5.08
N ASN A 35 0.01 0.16 -4.16
CA ASN A 35 -1.34 -0.33 -3.85
C ASN A 35 -2.22 0.76 -3.22
N LEU A 36 -1.70 1.49 -2.23
CA LEU A 36 -2.42 2.57 -1.54
C LEU A 36 -2.72 3.74 -2.46
N GLU A 37 -1.78 4.13 -3.32
CA GLU A 37 -1.97 5.19 -4.31
C GLU A 37 -3.01 4.80 -5.37
N ALA A 38 -3.05 3.53 -5.78
CA ALA A 38 -4.10 3.02 -6.66
C ALA A 38 -5.49 3.09 -6.00
N LEU A 39 -5.60 2.74 -4.71
CA LEU A 39 -6.84 2.87 -3.94
C LEU A 39 -7.26 4.33 -3.76
N ALA A 40 -6.27 5.21 -3.59
CA ALA A 40 -6.43 6.63 -3.43
C ALA A 40 -6.71 7.36 -4.75
N SER A 41 -7.15 6.70 -5.82
CA SER A 41 -7.53 7.38 -7.08
C SER A 41 -9.05 7.44 -7.23
N PRO A 42 -9.68 8.64 -7.23
CA PRO A 42 -9.09 9.98 -7.04
C PRO A 42 -8.61 10.24 -5.59
N PRO A 43 -7.68 11.21 -5.36
CA PRO A 43 -6.97 11.44 -4.10
C PRO A 43 -7.90 11.66 -2.90
N ILE A 44 -7.92 10.69 -1.99
CA ILE A 44 -8.71 10.73 -0.75
C ILE A 44 -7.83 10.79 0.50
N PHE A 45 -6.57 10.40 0.37
CA PHE A 45 -5.52 10.56 1.35
C PHE A 45 -4.18 10.66 0.64
N LYS A 46 -3.17 11.13 1.36
CA LYS A 46 -1.76 11.11 0.95
C LYS A 46 -1.03 10.10 1.83
N VAL A 47 -0.23 9.23 1.21
CA VAL A 47 0.69 8.36 1.95
C VAL A 47 1.90 9.21 2.36
N GLU A 48 2.00 9.56 3.64
CA GLU A 48 3.11 10.36 4.17
C GLU A 48 4.34 9.50 4.49
N ASP A 49 4.12 8.34 5.12
CA ASP A 49 5.20 7.42 5.49
C ASP A 49 4.74 5.97 5.48
N ILE A 50 5.69 5.06 5.22
CA ILE A 50 5.53 3.62 5.41
C ILE A 50 6.76 3.12 6.16
N THR A 51 6.54 2.67 7.39
CA THR A 51 7.57 2.10 8.26
C THR A 51 7.36 0.61 8.39
N VAL A 52 8.26 -0.18 7.80
CA VAL A 52 8.27 -1.64 7.93
C VAL A 52 8.89 -2.00 9.28
N ARG A 53 8.20 -2.82 10.06
CA ARG A 53 8.60 -3.23 11.42
C ARG A 53 9.24 -4.59 11.42
N THR A 54 8.62 -5.56 10.75
CA THR A 54 9.15 -6.91 10.59
C THR A 54 8.92 -7.40 9.17
N ILE A 55 9.82 -8.24 8.68
CA ILE A 55 9.62 -9.03 7.47
C ILE A 55 10.00 -10.48 7.75
N GLU A 56 9.20 -11.39 7.24
CA GLU A 56 9.46 -12.83 7.23
C GLU A 56 9.16 -13.34 5.82
N SER A 57 10.03 -14.15 5.25
CA SER A 57 9.80 -14.69 3.90
C SER A 57 10.34 -16.08 3.73
N GLY A 58 9.56 -16.92 3.07
CA GLY A 58 10.02 -18.15 2.43
C GLY A 58 10.35 -17.91 0.95
N GLU A 59 10.43 -19.01 0.19
CA GLU A 59 10.72 -18.95 -1.24
C GLU A 59 9.60 -18.27 -2.05
N THR A 60 8.35 -18.57 -1.69
CA THR A 60 7.15 -18.15 -2.44
C THR A 60 6.15 -17.33 -1.64
N THR A 61 6.32 -17.21 -0.32
CA THR A 61 5.42 -16.45 0.55
C THR A 61 6.22 -15.47 1.41
N GLY A 62 5.58 -14.36 1.77
CA GLY A 62 6.16 -13.32 2.61
C GLY A 62 5.10 -12.71 3.52
N MET A 63 5.53 -12.25 4.68
CA MET A 63 4.74 -11.49 5.63
C MET A 63 5.53 -10.26 6.04
N ALA A 64 4.85 -9.12 6.16
CA ALA A 64 5.45 -7.91 6.70
C ALA A 64 4.47 -7.20 7.62
N THR A 65 4.95 -6.75 8.78
CA THR A 65 4.19 -5.79 9.59
C THR A 65 4.67 -4.39 9.26
N ALA A 66 3.74 -3.47 9.05
CA ALA A 66 4.07 -2.10 8.69
C ALA A 66 3.09 -1.10 9.31
N ASP A 67 3.64 0.06 9.64
CA ASP A 67 2.90 1.25 10.00
C ASP A 67 2.77 2.13 8.76
N VAL A 68 1.55 2.50 8.42
CA VAL A 68 1.23 3.34 7.26
C VAL A 68 0.63 4.64 7.76
N ARG A 69 1.34 5.75 7.54
CA ARG A 69 0.87 7.09 7.87
C ARG A 69 0.14 7.70 6.68
N LEU A 70 -1.16 7.94 6.86
CA LEU A 70 -2.02 8.57 5.88
C LEU A 70 -2.42 9.96 6.35
N ARG A 71 -2.48 10.94 5.44
CA ARG A 71 -3.04 12.26 5.70
C ARG A 71 -4.27 12.50 4.84
N PHE A 72 -5.36 12.89 5.47
CA PHE A 72 -6.64 13.17 4.82
C PHE A 72 -6.74 14.68 4.56
N PRO A 73 -6.66 15.14 3.29
CA PRO A 73 -6.75 16.57 2.99
C PRO A 73 -8.17 17.13 3.18
N GLU A 74 -9.18 16.30 2.92
CA GLU A 74 -10.61 16.63 3.03
C GLU A 74 -11.23 15.81 4.18
N ASP A 75 -12.40 16.24 4.67
CA ASP A 75 -13.17 15.45 5.64
C ASP A 75 -13.89 14.26 4.98
N PHE A 76 -14.36 13.33 5.83
CA PHE A 76 -15.00 12.09 5.38
C PHE A 76 -16.23 12.33 4.49
N ASP A 77 -17.09 13.29 4.85
CA ASP A 77 -18.35 13.52 4.12
C ASP A 77 -18.08 14.14 2.74
N THR A 78 -17.07 15.01 2.64
CA THR A 78 -16.56 15.55 1.39
C THR A 78 -16.02 14.43 0.49
N VAL A 79 -15.22 13.51 1.03
CA VAL A 79 -14.71 12.36 0.28
C VAL A 79 -15.84 11.46 -0.21
N VAL A 80 -16.80 11.13 0.65
CA VAL A 80 -17.98 10.33 0.29
C VAL A 80 -18.74 10.98 -0.87
N SER A 81 -18.96 12.29 -0.82
CA SER A 81 -19.60 13.06 -1.88
C SER A 81 -18.81 13.03 -3.19
N LEU A 82 -17.51 13.33 -3.15
CA LEU A 82 -16.63 13.34 -4.33
C LEU A 82 -16.57 11.98 -5.04
N ARG A 83 -16.56 10.89 -4.26
CA ARG A 83 -16.53 9.51 -4.75
C ARG A 83 -17.92 8.97 -5.09
N ARG A 84 -18.98 9.74 -4.82
CA ARG A 84 -20.39 9.31 -4.96
C ARG A 84 -20.64 7.99 -4.23
N LEU A 85 -20.05 7.84 -3.04
CA LEU A 85 -20.28 6.66 -2.21
C LEU A 85 -21.69 6.75 -1.61
N GLU A 86 -22.62 6.01 -2.19
CA GLU A 86 -23.99 5.98 -1.64
C GLU A 86 -23.99 5.41 -0.21
N PRO A 87 -24.67 6.07 0.73
CA PRO A 87 -24.78 5.57 2.09
C PRO A 87 -25.27 4.11 2.11
N PHE A 88 -24.64 3.31 2.97
CA PHE A 88 -24.98 1.90 3.21
C PHE A 88 -24.70 0.93 2.05
N ASN A 89 -24.13 1.38 0.93
CA ASN A 89 -23.64 0.45 -0.09
C ASN A 89 -22.31 -0.21 0.36
N ILE A 90 -21.93 -1.31 -0.29
CA ILE A 90 -20.75 -2.09 0.09
C ILE A 90 -19.47 -1.25 0.03
N ALA A 91 -19.34 -0.39 -0.99
CA ALA A 91 -18.17 0.46 -1.15
C ALA A 91 -18.04 1.49 -0.01
N TYR A 92 -19.15 2.11 0.40
CA TYR A 92 -19.22 3.01 1.55
C TYR A 92 -18.88 2.30 2.85
N LEU A 93 -19.47 1.13 3.10
CA LEU A 93 -19.25 0.37 4.33
C LEU A 93 -17.80 -0.10 4.42
N GLN A 94 -17.23 -0.60 3.33
CA GLN A 94 -15.82 -0.97 3.26
C GLN A 94 -14.93 0.24 3.51
N TYR A 95 -15.24 1.38 2.89
CA TYR A 95 -14.49 2.62 3.07
C TYR A 95 -14.49 3.10 4.52
N LYS A 96 -15.69 3.20 5.12
CA LYS A 96 -15.87 3.58 6.53
C LYS A 96 -15.20 2.58 7.48
N SER A 97 -15.22 1.28 7.14
CA SER A 97 -14.55 0.26 7.94
C SER A 97 -13.03 0.37 7.88
N SER A 98 -12.46 0.83 6.76
CA SER A 98 -11.01 0.94 6.60
C SER A 98 -10.42 2.17 7.31
N PHE A 99 -11.11 3.32 7.25
CA PHE A 99 -10.54 4.61 7.70
C PHE A 99 -11.32 5.28 8.83
N GLY A 100 -12.48 4.75 9.22
CA GLY A 100 -13.38 5.43 10.14
C GLY A 100 -13.91 6.74 9.57
N LYS A 101 -14.41 7.61 10.44
CA LYS A 101 -14.65 9.02 10.11
C LYS A 101 -13.40 9.82 10.46
N PHE A 102 -13.06 10.80 9.63
CA PHE A 102 -11.90 11.67 9.79
C PHE A 102 -12.23 13.12 9.45
N SER A 103 -11.46 14.04 10.00
CA SER A 103 -11.57 15.47 9.72
C SER A 103 -10.57 15.92 8.64
N ALA A 104 -10.87 17.03 7.98
CA ALA A 104 -9.92 17.64 7.04
C ALA A 104 -8.60 17.99 7.74
N GLY A 105 -7.48 17.55 7.18
CA GLY A 105 -6.13 17.74 7.71
C GLY A 105 -5.69 16.68 8.73
N GLU A 106 -6.55 15.75 9.12
CA GLU A 106 -6.23 14.65 10.04
C GLU A 106 -5.17 13.71 9.44
N SER A 107 -4.30 13.17 10.28
CA SER A 107 -3.42 12.06 9.91
C SER A 107 -3.75 10.83 10.75
N GLN A 108 -3.68 9.65 10.14
CA GLN A 108 -3.85 8.38 10.83
C GLN A 108 -2.63 7.49 10.58
N VAL A 109 -2.18 6.78 11.60
CA VAL A 109 -1.16 5.73 11.48
C VAL A 109 -1.84 4.39 11.64
N HIS A 110 -1.89 3.61 10.56
CA HIS A 110 -2.48 2.27 10.54
C HIS A 110 -1.42 1.20 10.76
N HIS A 111 -1.67 0.30 11.70
CA HIS A 111 -0.79 -0.84 12.00
C HIS A 111 -1.36 -2.10 11.38
N ALA A 112 -0.68 -2.67 10.39
CA ALA A 112 -1.19 -3.83 9.67
C ALA A 112 -0.10 -4.85 9.34
N GLU A 113 -0.52 -6.10 9.30
CA GLU A 113 0.21 -7.22 8.74
C GLU A 113 -0.24 -7.41 7.29
N TYR A 114 0.72 -7.55 6.39
CA TYR A 114 0.51 -7.74 4.96
C TYR A 114 1.08 -9.08 4.55
N GLN A 115 0.31 -9.81 3.73
CA GLN A 115 0.67 -11.10 3.18
C GLN A 115 1.05 -10.94 1.72
N PHE A 116 2.12 -11.61 1.32
CA PHE A 116 2.68 -11.53 -0.01
C PHE A 116 2.86 -12.91 -0.61
N GLU A 117 2.63 -13.02 -1.90
CA GLU A 117 2.94 -14.21 -2.68
C GLU A 117 3.84 -13.86 -3.86
N ARG A 118 4.74 -14.80 -4.16
CA ARG A 118 5.58 -14.75 -5.33
C ARG A 118 4.92 -15.47 -6.50
N ARG A 119 4.72 -14.77 -7.61
CA ARG A 119 4.23 -15.32 -8.88
C ARG A 119 5.12 -14.83 -10.01
N ASP A 120 5.56 -15.74 -10.88
CA ASP A 120 6.44 -15.43 -12.03
C ASP A 120 7.66 -14.57 -11.67
N GLY A 121 8.28 -14.85 -10.52
CA GLY A 121 9.46 -14.13 -10.05
C GLY A 121 9.19 -12.78 -9.37
N LYS A 122 7.95 -12.30 -9.34
CA LYS A 122 7.53 -11.02 -8.75
C LYS A 122 6.69 -11.24 -7.49
N TRP A 123 6.71 -10.28 -6.58
CA TRP A 123 5.94 -10.30 -5.34
C TRP A 123 4.66 -9.47 -5.48
N PHE A 124 3.57 -9.97 -4.89
CA PHE A 124 2.26 -9.35 -4.90
C PHE A 124 1.68 -9.35 -3.50
N ILE A 125 0.98 -8.27 -3.12
CA ILE A 125 0.16 -8.25 -1.91
C ILE A 125 -1.08 -9.11 -2.18
N VAL A 126 -1.33 -10.09 -1.34
CA VAL A 126 -2.49 -11.00 -1.44
C VAL A 126 -3.47 -10.85 -0.30
N GLY A 127 -3.07 -10.19 0.79
CA GLY A 127 -3.94 -9.95 1.93
C GLY A 127 -3.36 -8.93 2.88
N SER A 128 -4.23 -8.41 3.74
CA SER A 128 -3.84 -7.55 4.85
C SER A 128 -4.77 -7.78 6.04
N ARG A 129 -4.26 -7.49 7.24
CA ARG A 129 -4.99 -7.60 8.50
C ARG A 129 -4.54 -6.48 9.43
N ALA A 130 -5.50 -5.74 10.00
CA ALA A 130 -5.21 -4.76 11.03
C ALA A 130 -4.71 -5.46 12.30
N ILE A 131 -3.64 -4.91 12.89
CA ILE A 131 -3.06 -5.41 14.15
C ILE A 131 -3.70 -4.71 15.35
N SER A 132 -3.98 -3.41 15.21
CA SER A 132 -4.60 -2.57 16.24
C SER A 132 -5.40 -1.43 15.60
N ALA A 133 -6.14 -0.70 16.43
CA ALA A 133 -6.78 0.54 16.01
C ALA A 133 -5.71 1.58 15.58
N PRO A 134 -6.01 2.44 14.59
CA PRO A 134 -5.06 3.44 14.13
C PRO A 134 -4.83 4.52 15.19
N GLU A 135 -3.62 5.06 15.24
CA GLU A 135 -3.33 6.29 15.98
C GLU A 135 -3.84 7.49 15.18
N ILE A 136 -4.62 8.36 15.82
CA ILE A 136 -5.25 9.52 15.16
C ILE A 136 -4.55 10.80 15.61
N PHE A 137 -4.13 11.59 14.63
CA PHE A 137 -3.50 12.90 14.81
C PHE A 137 -4.42 13.96 14.20
N PRO A 138 -5.19 14.68 15.02
CA PRO A 138 -6.10 15.72 14.55
C PRO A 138 -5.36 16.83 13.79
N ALA A 139 -6.08 17.57 12.95
CA ALA A 139 -5.52 18.69 12.21
C ALA A 139 -4.97 19.76 13.16
N ALA A 140 -3.87 20.42 12.80
CA ALA A 140 -3.32 21.50 13.62
C ALA A 140 -4.38 22.60 13.82
N GLY A 141 -4.83 22.80 15.06
CA GLY A 141 -5.88 23.77 15.41
C GLY A 141 -7.27 23.18 15.71
N SER A 142 -7.49 21.87 15.52
CA SER A 142 -8.70 21.22 16.02
C SER A 142 -8.58 21.00 17.52
N GLN A 143 -9.25 21.84 18.31
CA GLN A 143 -9.41 21.60 19.73
C GLN A 143 -10.23 20.31 19.92
N THR A 144 -9.65 19.30 20.53
CA THR A 144 -10.40 18.16 21.07
C THR A 144 -11.25 18.66 22.22
N THR A 145 -12.53 18.91 21.98
CA THR A 145 -13.52 18.89 23.05
C THR A 145 -13.63 17.43 23.49
N GLN A 146 -12.95 17.08 24.58
CA GLN A 146 -13.27 15.86 25.32
C GLN A 146 -14.65 16.06 25.94
N GLU A 147 -15.63 15.27 25.50
CA GLU A 147 -16.84 14.98 26.29
C GLU A 147 -16.56 13.84 27.27
#